data_AF-A0AAU1SJL4-F1
#
_entry.id   AF-A0AAU1SJL4-F1
#
_cell.length_a   1.000
_cell.length_b   1.000
_cell.length_c   1.000
_cell.angle_alpha   90.00
_cell.angle_beta   90.00
_cell.angle_gamma   90.00
#
_symmetry.space_group_name_H-M   'P 1'
#
loop_
_entity.id
_entity.type
_entity.pdbx_description
1 polymer ?
#
loop_
_entity_poly.entity_id
_entity_poly.type
_entity_poly.pdbx_seq_one_letter_code
_entity_poly.pdbx_strand_id
1 'polypeptide(L)'
;MHTDTDRCVRAVQSKDARFDGWFFTAVLTTRIYCRPSCPVVPPKPENMTFLPSAAACQQAGFRACKRCRPDTSPGSPEWNQRADLVARAMRLIGDGVVDREGVPGLAGRLGYSTRQIERQLLAELGAGPLALARAQRAQTARILVETTELPMADIAFAAGFSSIRAFNDTVREVFALSPSELRTRAPRNGASAPGAITLRLPFRAPLNPDNLFGHLAATAVPGVEEWRDGAYRRTLRLPYGHGIVTLTPAPDHIGCRLVLTDQRDLTVAISRCRRMLDLDADPVAVDEQLRADPLLAPLVDKAPGRRVPRTVDEPEFAVRAVLGQQVSTAAARTHAARLVTAHGEPVDDPEGGLTHLFPSPAALAALDPEALALPRSRRTTLTTLVRELAEGTLVLGPESDWDEARGRLMALPGFGPWTVEVIAMRALGDPDAFLPTDLGMRRAAQELGLPHTPAALTARAASWRPWRAYAVQYLWATDDHPINFLPA
;
A
#
# COMPACT_ATOMS: atom_id res chain seq x y z
N MET A 1 8.68 7.93 -19.98
CA MET A 1 8.33 9.36 -19.86
C MET A 1 9.56 10.25 -19.72
N HIS A 2 10.44 10.02 -18.74
CA HIS A 2 11.61 10.88 -18.46
C HIS A 2 12.62 11.06 -19.62
N THR A 3 12.56 10.20 -20.64
CA THR A 3 13.41 10.24 -21.84
C THR A 3 12.92 11.23 -22.90
N ASP A 4 11.66 11.68 -22.83
CA ASP A 4 11.08 12.67 -23.74
C ASP A 4 11.15 14.06 -23.11
N THR A 5 12.19 14.80 -23.50
CA THR A 5 12.49 16.14 -22.94
C THR A 5 11.34 17.11 -23.17
N ASP A 6 10.74 17.14 -24.35
CA ASP A 6 9.68 18.09 -24.67
C ASP A 6 8.41 17.82 -23.86
N ARG A 7 8.06 16.54 -23.70
CA ARG A 7 6.93 16.14 -22.85
C ARG A 7 7.17 16.49 -21.38
N CYS A 8 8.39 16.25 -20.88
CA CYS A 8 8.76 16.63 -19.51
C CYS A 8 8.73 18.15 -19.30
N VAL A 9 9.25 18.94 -20.24
CA VAL A 9 9.20 20.42 -20.17
C VAL A 9 7.75 20.91 -20.12
N ARG A 10 6.86 20.38 -20.96
CA ARG A 10 5.44 20.74 -20.93
C ARG A 10 4.78 20.43 -19.57
N ALA A 11 5.06 19.25 -19.01
CA ALA A 11 4.54 18.84 -17.70
C ALA A 11 5.04 19.74 -16.55
N VAL A 12 6.30 20.19 -16.59
CA VAL A 12 6.86 21.13 -15.61
C VAL A 12 6.24 22.52 -15.77
N GLN A 13 6.06 23.00 -17.00
CA GLN A 13 5.47 24.31 -17.28
C GLN A 13 4.00 24.38 -16.86
N SER A 14 3.24 23.29 -17.01
CA SER A 14 1.85 23.21 -16.53
C SER A 14 1.72 23.07 -15.02
N LYS A 15 2.83 22.79 -14.31
CA LYS A 15 2.87 22.50 -12.86
C LYS A 15 1.85 21.42 -12.43
N ASP A 16 1.66 20.42 -13.29
CA ASP A 16 0.62 19.43 -13.12
C ASP A 16 1.06 18.31 -12.15
N ALA A 17 0.35 18.19 -11.02
CA ALA A 17 0.65 17.24 -9.95
C ALA A 17 0.46 15.78 -10.35
N ARG A 18 -0.26 15.50 -11.45
CA ARG A 18 -0.42 14.14 -11.98
C ARG A 18 0.91 13.52 -12.39
N PHE A 19 1.88 14.35 -12.80
CA PHE A 19 3.21 13.89 -13.18
C PHE A 19 4.18 13.76 -11.99
N ASP A 20 3.79 14.13 -10.77
CA ASP A 20 4.64 13.95 -9.60
C ASP A 20 4.96 12.46 -9.39
N GLY A 21 6.25 12.14 -9.24
CA GLY A 21 6.74 10.77 -9.09
C GLY A 21 7.00 10.01 -10.41
N TRP A 22 6.46 10.47 -11.54
CA TRP A 22 6.74 9.88 -12.87
C TRP A 22 8.14 10.20 -13.37
N PHE A 23 8.63 11.39 -13.03
CA PHE A 23 9.99 11.83 -13.26
C PHE A 23 10.30 12.98 -12.30
N PHE A 24 11.58 13.33 -12.21
CA PHE A 24 12.10 14.43 -11.42
C PHE A 24 12.89 15.37 -12.31
N THR A 25 12.72 16.66 -12.12
CA THR A 25 13.45 17.69 -12.85
C THR A 25 14.71 18.03 -12.07
N ALA A 26 15.87 17.62 -12.57
CA ALA A 26 17.17 17.96 -12.03
C ALA A 26 17.70 19.23 -12.70
N VAL A 27 17.88 20.28 -11.89
CA VAL A 27 18.33 21.60 -12.33
C VAL A 27 19.85 21.64 -12.32
N LEU A 28 20.46 21.73 -13.50
CA LEU A 28 21.91 21.61 -13.72
C LEU A 28 22.69 22.70 -12.97
N THR A 29 22.19 23.94 -13.00
CA THR A 29 22.87 25.11 -12.42
C THR A 29 22.89 25.11 -10.90
N THR A 30 21.79 24.72 -10.26
CA THR A 30 21.68 24.75 -8.79
C THR A 30 21.95 23.40 -8.13
N ARG A 31 22.08 22.32 -8.92
CA ARG A 31 22.16 20.93 -8.44
C ARG A 31 21.01 20.56 -7.49
N ILE A 32 19.80 21.03 -7.83
CA ILE A 32 18.56 20.75 -7.09
C ILE A 32 17.65 19.92 -7.98
N TYR A 33 16.99 18.89 -7.44
CA TYR A 33 15.89 18.23 -8.14
C TYR A 33 14.53 18.63 -7.57
N CYS A 34 13.51 18.67 -8.43
CA CYS A 34 12.14 19.12 -8.15
C CYS A 34 11.12 18.11 -8.71
N ARG A 35 9.91 18.13 -8.16
CA ARG A 35 8.74 17.46 -8.75
C ARG A 35 8.16 18.33 -9.89
N PRO A 36 7.48 17.76 -10.90
CA PRO A 36 6.88 18.52 -11.98
C PRO A 36 5.93 19.63 -11.53
N SER A 37 5.15 19.41 -10.47
CA SER A 37 4.24 20.44 -9.93
C SER A 37 4.90 21.44 -8.96
N CYS A 38 6.22 21.59 -9.00
CA CYS A 38 6.92 22.54 -8.15
C CYS A 38 6.36 23.97 -8.35
N PRO A 39 5.98 24.69 -7.29
CA PRO A 39 5.41 26.03 -7.44
C PRO A 39 6.43 27.08 -7.88
N VAL A 40 7.73 26.78 -7.75
CA VAL A 40 8.83 27.66 -8.18
C VAL A 40 8.78 27.85 -9.70
N VAL A 41 9.24 29.02 -10.17
CA VAL A 41 9.36 29.29 -11.61
C VAL A 41 10.26 28.23 -12.25
N PRO A 42 9.80 27.53 -13.30
CA PRO A 42 10.62 26.55 -14.00
C PRO A 42 11.92 27.17 -14.54
N PRO A 43 13.07 26.48 -14.41
CA PRO A 43 14.30 26.89 -15.09
C PRO A 43 14.12 26.92 -16.61
N LYS A 44 15.10 27.49 -17.33
CA LYS A 44 15.16 27.35 -18.79
C LYS A 44 15.35 25.89 -19.19
N PRO A 45 14.77 25.41 -20.31
CA PRO A 45 14.92 24.02 -20.78
C PRO A 45 16.36 23.52 -20.84
N GLU A 46 17.29 24.36 -21.31
CA GLU A 46 18.74 24.07 -21.35
C GLU A 46 19.39 23.76 -19.99
N ASN A 47 18.76 24.20 -18.88
CA ASN A 47 19.24 23.99 -17.52
C ASN A 47 18.50 22.85 -16.80
N MET A 48 17.68 22.09 -17.52
CA MET A 48 16.90 20.98 -16.99
C MET A 48 17.38 19.65 -17.58
N THR A 49 17.52 18.65 -16.72
CA THR A 49 17.56 17.25 -17.12
C THR A 49 16.54 16.47 -16.31
N PHE A 50 16.08 15.33 -16.84
CA PHE A 50 14.99 14.57 -16.25
C PHE A 50 15.46 13.18 -15.84
N LEU A 51 15.14 12.80 -14.61
CA LEU A 51 15.54 11.52 -14.04
C LEU A 51 14.31 10.73 -13.57
N PRO A 52 14.32 9.39 -13.68
CA PRO A 52 13.15 8.55 -13.42
C PRO A 52 12.79 8.46 -11.93
N SER A 53 13.76 8.67 -11.02
CA SER A 53 13.53 8.49 -9.58
C SER A 53 14.29 9.51 -8.74
N ALA A 54 13.82 9.74 -7.51
CA ALA A 54 14.53 10.54 -6.52
C ALA A 54 15.90 9.92 -6.19
N ALA A 55 15.99 8.58 -6.17
CA ALA A 55 17.25 7.87 -5.95
C ALA A 55 18.26 8.15 -7.09
N ALA A 56 17.82 8.17 -8.35
CA ALA A 56 18.67 8.52 -9.48
C ALA A 56 19.16 9.99 -9.38
N CYS A 57 18.30 10.92 -8.95
CA CYS A 57 18.70 12.30 -8.69
C CYS A 57 19.79 12.41 -7.62
N GLN A 58 19.60 11.70 -6.50
CA GLN A 58 20.53 11.71 -5.39
C GLN A 58 21.89 11.10 -5.79
N GLN A 59 21.88 9.97 -6.49
CA GLN A 59 23.10 9.36 -7.03
C GLN A 59 23.85 10.27 -8.01
N ALA A 60 23.12 11.04 -8.82
CA ALA A 60 23.70 12.03 -9.71
C ALA A 60 24.15 13.33 -9.00
N GLY A 61 24.06 13.38 -7.66
CA GLY A 61 24.54 14.48 -6.82
C GLY A 61 23.60 15.68 -6.74
N PHE A 62 22.31 15.50 -7.06
CA PHE A 62 21.29 16.54 -6.90
C PHE A 62 20.64 16.42 -5.51
N ARG A 63 20.44 17.56 -4.84
CA ARG A 63 19.72 17.61 -3.56
C ARG A 63 18.23 17.89 -3.74
N ALA A 64 17.40 17.46 -2.80
CA ALA A 64 15.96 17.70 -2.85
C ALA A 64 15.59 19.20 -2.69
N CYS A 65 14.67 19.68 -3.53
CA CYS A 65 14.12 21.03 -3.42
C CYS A 65 13.41 21.23 -2.08
N LYS A 66 13.79 22.30 -1.36
CA LYS A 66 13.19 22.66 -0.05
C LYS A 66 11.72 23.09 -0.17
N ARG A 67 11.30 23.58 -1.34
CA ARG A 67 9.96 24.14 -1.56
C ARG A 67 8.93 23.08 -1.91
N CYS A 68 9.18 22.28 -2.95
CA CYS A 68 8.23 21.25 -3.39
C CYS A 68 8.42 19.90 -2.72
N ARG A 69 9.53 19.71 -1.99
CA ARG A 69 9.84 18.48 -1.23
C ARG A 69 9.63 17.22 -2.07
N PRO A 70 10.32 17.09 -3.22
CA PRO A 70 10.09 16.00 -4.16
C PRO A 70 10.38 14.63 -3.55
N ASP A 71 11.24 14.58 -2.54
CA ASP A 71 11.56 13.43 -1.72
C ASP A 71 10.37 12.86 -0.92
N THR A 72 9.29 13.64 -0.73
CA THR A 72 8.06 13.16 -0.10
C THR A 72 6.99 12.74 -1.11
N SER A 73 7.28 12.85 -2.41
CA SER A 73 6.34 12.46 -3.45
C SER A 73 6.25 10.94 -3.50
N PRO A 74 5.05 10.35 -3.59
CA PRO A 74 4.91 8.94 -3.93
C PRO A 74 5.72 8.64 -5.19
N GLY A 75 6.33 7.45 -5.27
CA GLY A 75 7.03 6.99 -6.47
C GLY A 75 6.12 6.96 -7.71
N SER A 76 6.65 6.48 -8.85
CA SER A 76 5.86 6.40 -10.08
C SER A 76 4.63 5.51 -9.89
N PRO A 77 3.41 6.00 -10.21
CA PRO A 77 2.20 5.18 -10.15
C PRO A 77 2.24 3.93 -11.04
N GLU A 78 3.07 3.93 -12.10
CA GLU A 78 3.21 2.77 -12.98
C GLU A 78 3.70 1.52 -12.23
N TRP A 79 4.50 1.68 -11.17
CA TRP A 79 5.02 0.55 -10.39
C TRP A 79 3.92 -0.16 -9.60
N ASN A 80 2.83 0.53 -9.31
CA ASN A 80 1.67 -0.06 -8.64
C ASN A 80 0.80 -0.87 -9.61
N GLN A 81 0.97 -0.66 -10.93
CA GLN A 81 0.21 -1.34 -11.98
C GLN A 81 0.96 -2.55 -12.56
N ARG A 82 2.28 -2.46 -12.64
CA ARG A 82 3.09 -3.50 -13.26
C ARG A 82 3.27 -4.69 -12.31
N ALA A 83 3.14 -5.89 -12.86
CA ALA A 83 3.48 -7.15 -12.19
C ALA A 83 4.94 -7.58 -12.44
N ASP A 84 5.72 -6.75 -13.15
CA ASP A 84 7.07 -7.09 -13.56
C ASP A 84 8.08 -7.14 -12.38
N LEU A 85 9.28 -7.62 -12.70
CA LEU A 85 10.37 -7.78 -11.76
C LEU A 85 10.73 -6.49 -11.01
N VAL A 86 10.71 -5.34 -11.69
CA VAL A 86 11.08 -4.04 -11.12
C VAL A 86 10.02 -3.58 -10.13
N ALA A 87 8.75 -3.73 -10.47
CA ALA A 87 7.64 -3.42 -9.59
C ALA A 87 7.65 -4.30 -8.32
N ARG A 88 7.86 -5.62 -8.47
CA ARG A 88 8.01 -6.56 -7.33
C ARG A 88 9.20 -6.15 -6.44
N ALA A 89 10.33 -5.82 -7.04
CA ALA A 89 11.50 -5.35 -6.31
C ALA A 89 11.24 -4.05 -5.54
N MET A 90 10.56 -3.06 -6.16
CA MET A 90 10.21 -1.81 -5.48
C MET A 90 9.25 -2.03 -4.31
N ARG A 91 8.28 -2.95 -4.44
CA ARG A 91 7.39 -3.33 -3.33
C ARG A 91 8.16 -3.97 -2.16
N LEU A 92 9.17 -4.78 -2.44
CA LEU A 92 10.03 -5.41 -1.43
C LEU A 92 11.02 -4.43 -0.78
N ILE A 93 11.59 -3.51 -1.57
CA ILE A 93 12.39 -2.40 -1.03
C ILE A 93 11.52 -1.54 -0.12
N GLY A 94 10.32 -1.19 -0.57
CA GLY A 94 9.28 -0.51 0.20
C GLY A 94 8.92 -1.23 1.49
N ASP A 95 8.87 -2.57 1.46
CA ASP A 95 8.65 -3.40 2.65
C ASP A 95 9.90 -3.54 3.54
N GLY A 96 11.05 -3.00 3.16
CA GLY A 96 12.28 -3.01 3.97
C GLY A 96 13.14 -4.27 3.83
N VAL A 97 12.94 -5.10 2.80
CA VAL A 97 13.71 -6.33 2.59
C VAL A 97 15.21 -6.05 2.44
N VAL A 98 15.59 -4.98 1.73
CA VAL A 98 17.01 -4.62 1.56
C VAL A 98 17.65 -4.22 2.88
N ASP A 99 16.90 -3.63 3.80
CA ASP A 99 17.41 -3.22 5.11
C ASP A 99 17.61 -4.43 6.03
N ARG A 100 16.73 -5.44 5.94
CA ARG A 100 16.77 -6.65 6.77
C ARG A 100 17.71 -7.72 6.25
N GLU A 101 17.68 -7.99 4.95
CA GLU A 101 18.30 -9.16 4.31
C GLU A 101 19.35 -8.77 3.26
N GLY A 102 19.53 -7.46 3.01
CA GLY A 102 20.43 -6.96 1.97
C GLY A 102 19.92 -7.20 0.56
N VAL A 103 20.75 -6.81 -0.42
CA VAL A 103 20.50 -7.11 -1.85
C VAL A 103 20.44 -8.61 -2.14
N PRO A 104 21.24 -9.50 -1.49
CA PRO A 104 21.10 -10.94 -1.67
C PRO A 104 19.72 -11.47 -1.28
N GLY A 105 19.14 -11.01 -0.17
CA GLY A 105 17.78 -11.40 0.23
C GLY A 105 16.71 -10.95 -0.77
N LEU A 106 16.79 -9.70 -1.24
CA LEU A 106 15.92 -9.20 -2.30
C LEU A 106 15.99 -10.08 -3.55
N ALA A 107 17.20 -10.44 -3.98
CA ALA A 107 17.42 -11.27 -5.16
C ALA A 107 16.90 -12.70 -4.97
N GLY A 108 17.14 -13.30 -3.80
CA GLY A 108 16.64 -14.61 -3.43
C GLY A 108 15.12 -14.71 -3.45
N ARG A 109 14.42 -13.74 -2.85
CA ARG A 109 12.94 -13.69 -2.86
C ARG A 109 12.33 -13.54 -4.25
N LEU A 110 13.04 -12.88 -5.16
CA LEU A 110 12.59 -12.69 -6.53
C LEU A 110 12.98 -13.86 -7.45
N GLY A 111 13.88 -14.75 -7.02
CA GLY A 111 14.37 -15.86 -7.83
C GLY A 111 15.41 -15.46 -8.89
N TYR A 112 16.16 -14.38 -8.66
CA TYR A 112 17.17 -13.88 -9.60
C TYR A 112 18.54 -13.68 -8.93
N SER A 113 19.59 -13.53 -9.75
CA SER A 113 20.91 -13.12 -9.23
C SER A 113 20.93 -11.63 -8.85
N THR A 114 21.76 -11.27 -7.86
CA THR A 114 21.96 -9.87 -7.44
C THR A 114 22.30 -8.96 -8.62
N ARG A 115 23.21 -9.41 -9.50
CA ARG A 115 23.63 -8.68 -10.71
C ARG A 115 22.48 -8.42 -11.69
N GLN A 116 21.56 -9.37 -11.86
CA GLN A 116 20.39 -9.17 -12.71
C GLN A 116 19.44 -8.13 -12.13
N ILE A 117 19.16 -8.20 -10.82
CA ILE A 117 18.33 -7.21 -10.13
C ILE A 117 18.94 -5.82 -10.23
N GLU A 118 20.24 -5.67 -9.95
CA GLU A 118 20.95 -4.40 -10.06
C GLU A 118 20.86 -3.82 -11.46
N ARG A 119 21.10 -4.64 -12.49
CA ARG A 119 21.03 -4.19 -13.88
C ARG A 119 19.63 -3.73 -14.27
N GLN A 120 18.59 -4.46 -13.88
CA GLN A 120 17.21 -4.12 -14.24
C GLN A 120 16.73 -2.86 -13.51
N LEU A 121 17.02 -2.74 -12.21
CA LEU A 121 16.67 -1.54 -11.45
C LEU A 121 17.43 -0.32 -11.96
N LEU A 122 18.71 -0.46 -12.30
CA LEU A 122 19.49 0.64 -12.87
C LEU A 122 18.94 1.08 -14.23
N ALA A 123 18.55 0.14 -15.09
CA ALA A 123 18.02 0.44 -16.42
C ALA A 123 16.67 1.18 -16.35
N GLU A 124 15.76 0.74 -15.48
CA GLU A 124 14.40 1.29 -15.41
C GLU A 124 14.27 2.49 -14.46
N LEU A 125 15.00 2.48 -13.34
CA LEU A 125 14.85 3.46 -12.25
C LEU A 125 16.05 4.40 -12.13
N GLY A 126 17.08 4.21 -12.94
CA GLY A 126 18.32 4.99 -12.88
C GLY A 126 19.11 4.80 -11.59
N ALA A 127 18.75 3.83 -10.75
CA ALA A 127 19.37 3.57 -9.46
C ALA A 127 19.31 2.10 -9.07
N GLY A 128 20.37 1.63 -8.40
CA GLY A 128 20.43 0.27 -7.85
C GLY A 128 19.66 0.11 -6.54
N PRO A 129 19.44 -1.13 -6.08
CA PRO A 129 18.60 -1.45 -4.92
C PRO A 129 19.06 -0.77 -3.62
N LEU A 130 20.37 -0.68 -3.36
CA LEU A 130 20.90 0.01 -2.18
C LEU A 130 20.59 1.51 -2.17
N ALA A 131 20.63 2.15 -3.34
CA ALA A 131 20.35 3.58 -3.44
C ALA A 131 18.85 3.87 -3.33
N LEU A 132 18.01 2.99 -3.86
CA LEU A 132 16.56 3.04 -3.68
C LEU A 132 16.18 2.89 -2.21
N ALA A 133 16.74 1.89 -1.51
CA ALA A 133 16.54 1.71 -0.07
C ALA A 133 17.06 2.91 0.73
N ARG A 134 18.24 3.45 0.38
CA ARG A 134 18.79 4.66 1.01
C ARG A 134 17.87 5.88 0.86
N ALA A 135 17.31 6.09 -0.33
CA ALA A 135 16.38 7.19 -0.58
C ALA A 135 15.12 7.06 0.27
N GLN A 136 14.59 5.84 0.41
CA GLN A 136 13.45 5.54 1.27
C GLN A 136 13.77 5.80 2.76
N ARG A 137 14.91 5.31 3.26
CA ARG A 137 15.35 5.59 4.65
C ARG A 137 15.49 7.09 4.91
N ALA A 138 16.07 7.84 3.97
CA ALA A 138 16.18 9.29 4.07
C ALA A 138 14.80 9.97 4.15
N GLN A 139 13.83 9.52 3.36
CA GLN A 139 12.45 10.01 3.40
C GLN A 139 11.79 9.71 4.74
N THR A 140 11.84 8.47 5.24
CA THR A 140 11.29 8.08 6.55
C THR A 140 11.93 8.91 7.67
N ALA A 141 13.27 9.02 7.66
CA ALA A 141 14.02 9.87 8.59
C ALA A 141 13.50 11.30 8.61
N ARG A 142 13.36 11.92 7.44
CA ARG A 142 12.86 13.30 7.35
C ARG A 142 11.46 13.43 7.91
N ILE A 143 10.54 12.54 7.56
CA ILE A 143 9.18 12.55 8.08
C ILE A 143 9.23 12.52 9.61
N LEU A 144 10.01 11.61 10.20
CA LEU A 144 10.11 11.49 11.65
C LEU A 144 10.75 12.72 12.31
N VAL A 145 11.79 13.27 11.70
CA VAL A 145 12.45 14.49 12.19
C VAL A 145 11.49 15.68 12.20
N GLU A 146 10.66 15.81 11.16
CA GLU A 146 9.75 16.94 10.99
C GLU A 146 8.41 16.76 11.73
N THR A 147 7.98 15.53 12.00
CA THR A 147 6.62 15.26 12.54
C THR A 147 6.61 14.70 13.96
N THR A 148 7.76 14.34 14.52
CA THR A 148 7.85 13.73 15.87
C THR A 148 8.89 14.42 16.75
N GLU A 149 8.71 14.29 18.06
CA GLU A 149 9.67 14.77 19.06
C GLU A 149 10.69 13.70 19.50
N LEU A 150 10.74 12.54 18.81
CA LEU A 150 11.64 11.45 19.16
C LEU A 150 13.12 11.91 19.19
N PRO A 151 13.94 11.36 20.09
CA PRO A 151 15.40 11.52 20.04
C PRO A 151 15.97 11.17 18.66
N MET A 152 16.99 11.90 18.19
CA MET A 152 17.58 11.66 16.86
C MET A 152 18.16 10.24 16.72
N ALA A 153 18.60 9.65 17.83
CA ALA A 153 19.06 8.26 17.87
C ALA A 153 17.91 7.30 17.51
N ASP A 154 16.76 7.46 18.17
CA ASP A 154 15.57 6.65 17.93
C ASP A 154 15.08 6.80 16.48
N ILE A 155 15.06 8.03 15.97
CA ILE A 155 14.72 8.30 14.57
C ILE A 155 15.67 7.59 13.59
N ALA A 156 16.97 7.58 13.87
CA ALA A 156 17.94 6.91 13.01
C ALA A 156 17.60 5.42 12.88
N PHE A 157 17.36 4.74 14.00
CA PHE A 157 17.03 3.32 13.99
C PHE A 157 15.64 3.04 13.42
N ALA A 158 14.64 3.88 13.74
CA ALA A 158 13.29 3.73 13.23
C ALA A 158 13.18 3.96 11.71
N ALA A 159 14.04 4.83 11.17
CA ALA A 159 14.21 5.02 9.73
C ALA A 159 15.07 3.94 9.05
N GLY A 160 15.49 2.90 9.77
CA GLY A 160 16.23 1.75 9.22
C GLY A 160 17.74 1.97 9.07
N PHE A 161 18.33 3.00 9.67
CA PHE A 161 19.79 3.18 9.64
C PHE A 161 20.49 2.27 10.65
N SER A 162 21.60 1.66 10.24
CA SER A 162 22.45 0.82 11.11
C SER A 162 23.26 1.62 12.13
N SER A 163 23.40 2.94 11.94
CA SER A 163 24.10 3.82 12.88
C SER A 163 23.64 5.28 12.75
N ILE A 164 23.76 6.03 13.85
CA ILE A 164 23.48 7.47 13.91
C ILE A 164 24.40 8.25 12.95
N ARG A 165 25.63 7.79 12.75
CA ARG A 165 26.56 8.40 11.79
C ARG A 165 26.04 8.29 10.36
N ALA A 166 25.64 7.08 9.93
CA ALA A 166 25.10 6.86 8.59
C ALA A 166 23.80 7.66 8.35
N PHE A 167 22.97 7.79 9.39
CA PHE A 167 21.79 8.65 9.38
C PHE A 167 22.17 10.12 9.18
N ASN A 168 23.05 10.67 10.02
CA ASN A 168 23.49 12.07 9.91
C ASN A 168 24.09 12.38 8.53
N ASP A 169 24.96 11.51 8.04
CA ASP A 169 25.64 11.67 6.75
C ASP A 169 24.62 11.64 5.61
N THR A 170 23.69 10.69 5.61
CA THR A 170 22.64 10.58 4.57
C THR A 170 21.67 11.75 4.60
N VAL A 171 21.19 12.17 5.78
CA VAL A 171 20.28 13.32 5.91
C VAL A 171 20.97 14.60 5.40
N ARG A 172 22.24 14.80 5.77
CA ARG A 172 23.02 15.96 5.32
C ARG A 172 23.24 15.93 3.81
N GLU A 173 23.58 14.78 3.24
CA GLU A 173 23.81 14.62 1.80
C GLU A 173 22.52 14.87 1.00
N VAL A 174 21.41 14.26 1.39
CA VAL A 174 20.15 14.31 0.63
C VAL A 174 19.43 15.65 0.78
N PHE A 175 19.44 16.24 1.98
CA PHE A 175 18.65 17.44 2.30
C PHE A 175 19.49 18.72 2.44
N ALA A 176 20.82 18.62 2.52
CA ALA A 176 21.73 19.74 2.85
C ALA A 176 21.34 20.46 4.15
N LEU A 177 20.87 19.69 5.12
CA LEU A 177 20.54 20.11 6.48
C LEU A 177 20.92 18.98 7.41
N SER A 178 21.41 19.32 8.60
CA SER A 178 21.47 18.36 9.70
C SER A 178 20.06 17.95 10.16
N PRO A 179 19.91 16.79 10.79
CA PRO A 179 18.62 16.39 11.40
C PRO A 179 18.06 17.45 12.35
N SER A 180 18.93 18.10 13.16
CA SER A 180 18.49 19.16 14.08
C SER A 180 17.95 20.39 13.33
N GLU A 181 18.62 20.83 12.27
CA GLU A 181 18.14 21.96 11.46
C GLU A 181 16.84 21.63 10.72
N LEU A 182 16.64 20.38 10.28
CA LEU A 182 15.37 19.92 9.72
C LEU A 182 14.24 20.06 10.74
N ARG A 183 14.46 19.60 11.98
CA ARG A 183 13.47 19.71 13.06
C ARG A 183 13.14 21.16 13.38
N THR A 184 14.13 22.03 13.53
CA THR A 184 13.91 23.45 13.84
C THR A 184 13.08 24.17 12.77
N ARG A 185 13.14 23.70 11.52
CA ARG A 185 12.40 24.28 10.39
C ARG A 185 11.03 23.66 10.14
N ALA A 186 10.70 22.59 10.87
CA ALA A 186 9.40 21.95 10.76
C ALA A 186 8.33 22.76 11.53
N PRO A 187 7.09 22.84 11.02
CA PRO A 187 5.98 23.36 11.83
C PRO A 187 5.79 22.46 13.05
N ARG A 188 5.65 23.06 14.24
CA ARG A 188 5.41 22.32 15.48
C ARG A 188 4.02 21.67 15.40
N ASN A 189 3.99 20.34 15.26
CA ASN A 189 2.78 19.55 15.41
C ASN A 189 2.68 19.04 16.85
N GLY A 190 1.45 18.83 17.34
CA GLY A 190 1.13 18.56 18.74
C GLY A 190 1.86 17.38 19.37
N ALA A 191 1.91 17.40 20.70
CA ALA A 191 2.66 16.47 21.54
C ALA A 191 2.40 14.99 21.22
N SER A 192 3.47 14.21 21.12
CA SER A 192 3.38 12.74 21.03
C SER A 192 3.23 12.16 22.43
N ALA A 193 2.31 11.20 22.60
CA ALA A 193 2.28 10.40 23.82
C ALA A 193 3.55 9.51 23.89
N PRO A 194 4.08 9.22 25.09
CA PRO A 194 5.22 8.31 25.24
C PRO A 194 4.93 6.95 24.58
N GLY A 195 5.84 6.47 23.72
CA GLY A 195 5.72 5.18 23.03
C GLY A 195 4.86 5.18 21.75
N ALA A 196 4.19 6.28 21.41
CA ALA A 196 3.46 6.42 20.17
C ALA A 196 4.19 7.34 19.18
N ILE A 197 4.14 7.01 17.89
CA ILE A 197 4.72 7.75 16.77
C ILE A 197 3.56 8.29 15.93
N THR A 198 3.42 9.61 15.83
CA THR A 198 2.37 10.25 15.02
C THR A 198 2.96 10.78 13.71
N LEU A 199 2.32 10.44 12.60
CA LEU A 199 2.75 10.71 11.24
C LEU A 199 1.58 11.22 10.40
N ARG A 200 1.92 11.95 9.34
CA ARG A 200 0.97 12.30 8.28
C ARG A 200 1.31 11.47 7.05
N LEU A 201 0.39 10.63 6.60
CA LEU A 201 0.55 9.83 5.38
C LEU A 201 -0.07 10.59 4.20
N PRO A 202 0.74 11.21 3.31
CA PRO A 202 0.21 11.90 2.15
C PRO A 202 -0.36 10.89 1.15
N PHE A 203 -1.39 11.31 0.40
CA PHE A 203 -1.99 10.56 -0.69
C PHE A 203 -2.08 11.43 -1.95
N ARG A 204 -2.30 10.80 -3.11
CA ARG A 204 -2.61 11.52 -4.35
C ARG A 204 -4.08 11.94 -4.34
N ALA A 205 -4.39 13.22 -4.46
CA ALA A 205 -5.78 13.68 -4.51
C ALA A 205 -6.40 13.42 -5.90
N PRO A 206 -7.73 13.22 -5.99
CA PRO A 206 -8.70 13.13 -4.90
C PRO A 206 -8.66 11.78 -4.15
N LEU A 207 -9.26 11.75 -2.95
CA LEU A 207 -9.49 10.53 -2.17
C LEU A 207 -10.92 10.54 -1.62
N ASN A 208 -11.68 9.49 -1.91
CA ASN A 208 -12.97 9.23 -1.28
C ASN A 208 -12.76 8.31 -0.06
N PRO A 209 -12.93 8.80 1.18
CA PRO A 209 -12.71 8.00 2.38
C PRO A 209 -13.85 7.00 2.65
N ASP A 210 -15.07 7.25 2.16
CA ASP A 210 -16.27 6.52 2.57
C ASP A 210 -16.20 5.05 2.21
N ASN A 211 -15.83 4.74 0.97
CA ASN A 211 -15.71 3.35 0.50
C ASN A 211 -14.50 2.64 1.11
N LEU A 212 -13.47 3.41 1.45
CA LEU A 212 -12.22 2.88 1.95
C LEU A 212 -12.37 2.46 3.42
N PHE A 213 -12.68 3.42 4.28
CA PHE A 213 -12.84 3.20 5.71
C PHE A 213 -14.16 2.54 6.06
N GLY A 214 -15.23 2.79 5.30
CA GLY A 214 -16.49 2.04 5.43
C GLY A 214 -16.28 0.55 5.21
N HIS A 215 -15.52 0.15 4.18
CA HIS A 215 -15.20 -1.26 3.96
C HIS A 215 -14.37 -1.85 5.11
N LEU A 216 -13.32 -1.15 5.53
CA LEU A 216 -12.46 -1.60 6.63
C LEU A 216 -13.26 -1.77 7.93
N ALA A 217 -14.11 -0.81 8.28
CA ALA A 217 -14.95 -0.88 9.47
C ALA A 217 -16.03 -1.98 9.37
N ALA A 218 -16.73 -2.06 8.23
CA ALA A 218 -17.78 -3.03 8.01
C ALA A 218 -17.27 -4.48 7.92
N THR A 219 -15.97 -4.69 7.67
CA THR A 219 -15.32 -6.00 7.64
C THR A 219 -14.40 -6.27 8.84
N ALA A 220 -14.27 -5.30 9.77
CA ALA A 220 -13.34 -5.33 10.89
C ALA A 220 -13.54 -6.56 11.78
N VAL A 221 -12.48 -7.32 12.02
CA VAL A 221 -12.50 -8.48 12.91
C VAL A 221 -12.37 -8.04 14.38
N PRO A 222 -13.40 -8.23 15.23
CA PRO A 222 -13.32 -7.89 16.65
C PRO A 222 -12.07 -8.45 17.33
N GLY A 223 -11.38 -7.61 18.10
CA GLY A 223 -10.13 -7.94 18.77
C GLY A 223 -8.85 -7.75 17.93
N VAL A 224 -8.97 -7.60 16.60
CA VAL A 224 -7.85 -7.28 15.68
C VAL A 224 -8.02 -5.91 15.06
N GLU A 225 -9.25 -5.55 14.72
CA GLU A 225 -9.61 -4.33 13.98
C GLU A 225 -10.85 -3.70 14.63
N GLU A 226 -10.90 -2.37 14.67
CA GLU A 226 -12.08 -1.63 15.10
C GLU A 226 -12.19 -0.25 14.44
N TRP A 227 -13.38 0.33 14.48
CA TRP A 227 -13.61 1.75 14.22
C TRP A 227 -14.01 2.41 15.54
N ARG A 228 -13.27 3.43 15.95
CA ARG A 228 -13.51 4.15 17.21
C ARG A 228 -13.11 5.61 17.06
N ASP A 229 -13.98 6.51 17.52
CA ASP A 229 -13.75 7.96 17.55
C ASP A 229 -13.30 8.55 16.20
N GLY A 230 -13.93 8.13 15.11
CA GLY A 230 -13.63 8.60 13.75
C GLY A 230 -12.32 8.06 13.17
N ALA A 231 -11.72 7.04 13.79
CA ALA A 231 -10.48 6.43 13.34
C ALA A 231 -10.59 4.90 13.23
N TYR A 232 -9.89 4.35 12.24
CA TYR A 232 -9.70 2.91 12.09
C TYR A 232 -8.48 2.47 12.88
N ARG A 233 -8.64 1.49 13.77
CA ARG A 233 -7.56 0.92 14.58
C ARG A 233 -7.35 -0.54 14.23
N ARG A 234 -6.09 -0.99 14.19
CA ARG A 234 -5.79 -2.43 14.09
C ARG A 234 -4.45 -2.84 14.69
N THR A 235 -4.34 -4.11 15.02
CA THR A 235 -3.05 -4.76 15.32
C THR A 235 -2.32 -5.14 14.02
N LEU A 236 -0.99 -5.15 14.09
CA LEU A 236 -0.06 -5.43 13.00
C LEU A 236 0.97 -6.46 13.47
N ARG A 237 1.08 -7.59 12.76
CA ARG A 237 2.22 -8.51 12.92
C ARG A 237 3.40 -7.97 12.11
N LEU A 238 4.52 -7.70 12.75
CA LEU A 238 5.69 -7.07 12.13
C LEU A 238 6.94 -7.95 12.30
N PRO A 239 8.02 -7.71 11.53
CA PRO A 239 9.23 -8.55 11.57
C PRO A 239 9.87 -8.73 12.95
N TYR A 240 9.92 -7.68 13.77
CA TYR A 240 10.59 -7.71 15.09
C TYR A 240 9.62 -7.77 16.27
N GLY A 241 8.32 -7.66 16.02
CA GLY A 241 7.29 -7.79 17.04
C GLY A 241 5.91 -7.44 16.49
N HIS A 242 5.16 -6.62 17.22
CA HIS A 242 3.86 -6.16 16.78
C HIS A 242 3.70 -4.65 16.93
N GLY A 243 2.65 -4.14 16.30
CA GLY A 243 2.25 -2.76 16.45
C GLY A 243 0.74 -2.60 16.46
N ILE A 244 0.32 -1.44 16.93
CA ILE A 244 -1.06 -0.97 16.83
C ILE A 244 -1.03 0.31 16.01
N VAL A 245 -1.86 0.37 14.97
CA VAL A 245 -2.04 1.56 14.16
C VAL A 245 -3.43 2.15 14.39
N THR A 246 -3.50 3.47 14.48
CA THR A 246 -4.73 4.28 14.36
C THR A 246 -4.62 5.15 13.12
N LEU A 247 -5.60 5.05 12.22
CA LEU A 247 -5.66 5.75 10.93
C LEU A 247 -6.91 6.64 10.88
N THR A 248 -6.71 7.94 10.69
CA THR A 248 -7.77 8.94 10.70
C THR A 248 -7.81 9.67 9.36
N PRO A 249 -8.93 9.62 8.61
CA PRO A 249 -9.05 10.38 7.36
C PRO A 249 -9.04 11.89 7.64
N ALA A 250 -8.23 12.64 6.89
CA ALA A 250 -8.23 14.09 6.87
C ALA A 250 -8.22 14.60 5.40
N PRO A 251 -8.53 15.88 5.15
CA PRO A 251 -8.71 16.39 3.77
C PRO A 251 -7.49 16.25 2.85
N ASP A 252 -6.27 16.32 3.40
CA ASP A 252 -5.01 16.36 2.64
C ASP A 252 -4.02 15.23 2.98
N HIS A 253 -4.34 14.39 3.96
CA HIS A 253 -3.51 13.28 4.41
C HIS A 253 -4.34 12.27 5.22
N ILE A 254 -3.77 11.10 5.49
CA ILE A 254 -4.26 10.21 6.55
C ILE A 254 -3.40 10.44 7.80
N GLY A 255 -4.03 10.83 8.90
CA GLY A 255 -3.37 10.83 10.22
C GLY A 255 -3.05 9.39 10.61
N CYS A 256 -1.81 9.12 10.98
CA CYS A 256 -1.35 7.78 11.33
C CYS A 256 -0.63 7.83 12.67
N ARG A 257 -1.13 7.09 13.65
CA ARG A 257 -0.48 6.94 14.95
C ARG A 257 -0.13 5.48 15.16
N LEU A 258 1.15 5.22 15.41
CA LEU A 258 1.71 3.88 15.57
C LEU A 258 2.25 3.70 16.98
N VAL A 259 1.84 2.63 17.64
CA VAL A 259 2.51 2.10 18.83
C VAL A 259 3.22 0.83 18.40
N LEU A 260 4.53 0.75 18.59
CA LEU A 260 5.35 -0.38 18.13
C LEU A 260 6.07 -1.00 19.31
N THR A 261 6.12 -2.34 19.38
CA THR A 261 6.99 -3.03 20.33
C THR A 261 8.47 -2.85 19.99
N ASP A 262 8.79 -2.68 18.70
CA ASP A 262 10.13 -2.44 18.21
C ASP A 262 10.13 -1.34 17.13
N GLN A 263 10.95 -0.30 17.32
CA GLN A 263 10.98 0.83 16.40
C GLN A 263 11.53 0.49 15.01
N ARG A 264 12.29 -0.60 14.87
CA ARG A 264 12.81 -1.06 13.56
C ARG A 264 11.69 -1.42 12.59
N ASP A 265 10.50 -1.73 13.10
CA ASP A 265 9.33 -2.08 12.28
C ASP A 265 8.60 -0.88 11.69
N LEU A 266 8.98 0.36 12.05
CA LEU A 266 8.27 1.56 11.65
C LEU A 266 8.13 1.73 10.13
N THR A 267 9.21 1.53 9.37
CA THR A 267 9.17 1.66 7.91
C THR A 267 8.22 0.63 7.29
N VAL A 268 8.21 -0.59 7.81
CA VAL A 268 7.32 -1.68 7.36
C VAL A 268 5.87 -1.36 7.71
N ALA A 269 5.61 -0.90 8.94
CA ALA A 269 4.29 -0.51 9.38
C ALA A 269 3.70 0.61 8.52
N ILE A 270 4.47 1.66 8.23
CA ILE A 270 4.07 2.74 7.32
C ILE A 270 3.74 2.18 5.94
N SER A 271 4.64 1.37 5.36
CA SER A 271 4.47 0.76 4.04
C SER A 271 3.17 -0.06 3.95
N ARG A 272 2.90 -0.90 4.95
CA ARG A 272 1.67 -1.70 5.04
C ARG A 272 0.42 -0.84 5.18
N CYS A 273 0.46 0.24 5.96
CA CYS A 273 -0.66 1.17 6.09
C CYS A 273 -0.96 1.88 4.76
N ARG A 274 0.08 2.36 4.07
CA ARG A 274 -0.06 2.98 2.75
C ARG A 274 -0.65 2.00 1.72
N ARG A 275 -0.21 0.75 1.76
CA ARG A 275 -0.69 -0.34 0.90
C ARG A 275 -2.16 -0.68 1.19
N MET A 276 -2.52 -0.89 2.45
CA MET A 276 -3.88 -1.19 2.89
C MET A 276 -4.87 -0.13 2.44
N LEU A 277 -4.46 1.14 2.48
CA LEU A 277 -5.28 2.28 2.09
C LEU A 277 -5.14 2.68 0.61
N ASP A 278 -4.30 1.98 -0.15
CA ASP A 278 -4.02 2.24 -1.57
C ASP A 278 -3.65 3.72 -1.84
N LEU A 279 -2.85 4.34 -0.97
CA LEU A 279 -2.56 5.79 -1.00
C LEU A 279 -1.70 6.23 -2.19
N ASP A 280 -1.00 5.28 -2.81
CA ASP A 280 -0.02 5.52 -3.87
C ASP A 280 -0.61 5.38 -5.28
N ALA A 281 -1.85 4.90 -5.43
CA ALA A 281 -2.53 4.83 -6.72
C ALA A 281 -2.82 6.23 -7.30
N ASP A 282 -2.92 6.31 -8.63
CA ASP A 282 -3.23 7.52 -9.39
C ASP A 282 -4.74 7.62 -9.63
N PRO A 283 -5.49 8.32 -8.76
CA PRO A 283 -6.94 8.37 -8.86
C PRO A 283 -7.39 9.12 -10.11
N VAL A 284 -6.58 10.05 -10.64
CA VAL A 284 -6.97 10.85 -11.79
C VAL A 284 -6.95 10.01 -13.05
N ALA A 285 -5.88 9.22 -13.26
CA ALA A 285 -5.79 8.32 -14.39
C ALA A 285 -6.90 7.24 -14.35
N VAL A 286 -7.20 6.72 -13.16
CA VAL A 286 -8.30 5.77 -12.95
C VAL A 286 -9.65 6.41 -13.29
N ASP A 287 -9.95 7.56 -12.69
CA ASP A 287 -11.23 8.24 -12.87
C ASP A 287 -11.43 8.70 -14.32
N GLU A 288 -10.38 9.20 -15.00
CA GLU A 288 -10.44 9.56 -16.43
C GLU A 288 -10.78 8.36 -17.32
N GLN A 289 -10.15 7.19 -17.08
CA GLN A 289 -10.44 5.97 -17.84
C GLN A 289 -11.86 5.46 -17.59
N LEU A 290 -12.31 5.44 -16.33
CA LEU A 290 -13.64 4.93 -15.99
C LEU A 290 -14.75 5.89 -16.40
N ARG A 291 -14.52 7.22 -16.33
CA ARG A 291 -15.46 8.25 -16.81
C ARG A 291 -15.70 8.19 -18.31
N ALA A 292 -14.82 7.58 -19.10
CA ALA A 292 -15.06 7.37 -20.53
C ALA A 292 -16.27 6.44 -20.80
N ASP A 293 -16.69 5.65 -19.81
CA ASP A 293 -17.89 4.84 -19.86
C ASP A 293 -19.12 5.64 -19.39
N PRO A 294 -20.14 5.83 -20.25
CA PRO A 294 -21.34 6.59 -19.90
C PRO A 294 -22.10 6.05 -18.67
N LEU A 295 -22.01 4.74 -18.39
CA LEU A 295 -22.69 4.15 -17.23
C LEU A 295 -21.90 4.32 -15.92
N LEU A 296 -20.57 4.47 -15.99
CA LEU A 296 -19.75 4.73 -14.81
C LEU A 296 -19.51 6.22 -14.56
N ALA A 297 -19.56 7.08 -15.59
CA ALA A 297 -19.35 8.52 -15.48
C ALA A 297 -20.13 9.18 -14.31
N PRO A 298 -21.45 8.95 -14.14
CA PRO A 298 -22.18 9.53 -13.01
C PRO A 298 -21.68 9.05 -11.64
N LEU A 299 -21.21 7.81 -11.54
CA LEU A 299 -20.67 7.23 -10.31
C LEU A 299 -19.31 7.83 -9.96
N VAL A 300 -18.46 8.01 -10.98
CA VAL A 300 -17.15 8.66 -10.86
C VAL A 300 -17.31 10.13 -10.45
N ASP A 301 -18.20 10.86 -11.11
CA ASP A 301 -18.41 12.28 -10.84
C ASP A 301 -19.04 12.54 -9.48
N LYS A 302 -19.90 11.64 -9.00
CA LYS A 302 -20.49 11.71 -7.65
C LYS A 302 -19.42 11.58 -6.56
N ALA A 303 -18.40 10.76 -6.77
CA ALA A 303 -17.50 10.35 -5.70
C ALA A 303 -16.09 9.97 -6.21
N PRO A 304 -15.33 10.92 -6.79
CA PRO A 304 -14.04 10.65 -7.42
C PRO A 304 -12.98 10.23 -6.40
N GLY A 305 -11.94 9.55 -6.88
CA GLY A 305 -10.82 9.13 -6.03
C GLY A 305 -11.14 7.96 -5.10
N ARG A 306 -12.10 7.09 -5.46
CA ARG A 306 -12.30 5.81 -4.77
C ARG A 306 -11.03 4.98 -4.82
N ARG A 307 -10.72 4.35 -3.68
CA ARG A 307 -9.57 3.45 -3.53
C ARG A 307 -10.01 2.01 -3.43
N VAL A 308 -9.10 1.08 -3.70
CA VAL A 308 -9.31 -0.33 -3.40
C VAL A 308 -8.80 -0.57 -1.97
N PRO A 309 -9.67 -0.74 -0.95
CA PRO A 309 -9.23 -1.24 0.34
C PRO A 309 -8.42 -2.53 0.18
N ARG A 310 -7.28 -2.65 0.83
CA ARG A 310 -6.42 -3.83 0.79
C ARG A 310 -6.27 -4.41 2.20
N THR A 311 -5.21 -5.18 2.42
CA THR A 311 -4.83 -5.75 3.71
C THR A 311 -3.40 -5.35 4.10
N VAL A 312 -3.07 -5.49 5.39
CA VAL A 312 -1.68 -5.39 5.90
C VAL A 312 -0.97 -6.74 5.98
N ASP A 313 -1.73 -7.82 5.80
CA ASP A 313 -1.29 -9.21 5.88
C ASP A 313 -2.09 -10.04 4.87
N GLU A 314 -1.43 -10.45 3.80
CA GLU A 314 -2.01 -11.16 2.67
C GLU A 314 -2.49 -12.58 3.05
N PRO A 315 -1.71 -13.40 3.79
CA PRO A 315 -2.20 -14.65 4.36
C PRO A 315 -3.44 -14.50 5.25
N GLU A 316 -3.49 -13.51 6.14
CA GLU A 316 -4.69 -13.19 6.94
C GLU A 316 -5.90 -12.99 6.03
N PHE A 317 -5.75 -12.17 4.99
CA PHE A 317 -6.85 -11.89 4.06
C PHE A 317 -7.31 -13.15 3.31
N ALA A 318 -6.38 -14.01 2.87
CA ALA A 318 -6.73 -15.26 2.20
C ALA A 318 -7.57 -16.19 3.11
N VAL A 319 -7.21 -16.28 4.39
CA VAL A 319 -8.02 -17.01 5.39
C VAL A 319 -9.40 -16.38 5.55
N ARG A 320 -9.46 -15.05 5.70
CA ARG A 320 -10.75 -14.31 5.80
C ARG A 320 -11.62 -14.50 4.55
N ALA A 321 -11.03 -14.56 3.36
CA ALA A 321 -11.74 -14.79 2.10
C ALA A 321 -12.42 -16.17 2.09
N VAL A 322 -11.75 -17.21 2.60
CA VAL A 322 -12.35 -18.56 2.75
C VAL A 322 -13.46 -18.55 3.81
N LEU A 323 -13.25 -17.89 4.95
CA LEU A 323 -14.29 -17.77 6.00
C LEU A 323 -15.54 -17.05 5.49
N GLY A 324 -15.37 -16.06 4.62
CA GLY A 324 -16.43 -15.26 4.01
C GLY A 324 -17.15 -15.92 2.83
N GLN A 325 -16.75 -17.11 2.38
CA GLN A 325 -17.43 -17.78 1.27
C GLN A 325 -18.90 -18.05 1.60
N GLN A 326 -19.80 -17.64 0.70
CA GLN A 326 -21.24 -17.94 0.76
C GLN A 326 -21.95 -17.49 2.05
N VAL A 327 -21.39 -16.51 2.77
CA VAL A 327 -21.99 -15.94 3.99
C VAL A 327 -22.03 -14.43 3.92
N SER A 328 -22.83 -13.79 4.76
CA SER A 328 -22.84 -12.33 4.86
C SER A 328 -21.54 -11.81 5.49
N THR A 329 -21.23 -10.54 5.26
CA THR A 329 -20.08 -9.86 5.88
C THR A 329 -20.12 -9.95 7.42
N ALA A 330 -21.30 -9.81 8.02
CA ALA A 330 -21.47 -9.95 9.47
C ALA A 330 -21.13 -11.36 9.97
N ALA A 331 -21.60 -12.40 9.28
CA ALA A 331 -21.29 -13.79 9.63
C ALA A 331 -19.80 -14.11 9.45
N ALA A 332 -19.18 -13.62 8.36
CA ALA A 332 -17.74 -13.75 8.13
C ALA A 332 -16.92 -13.14 9.28
N ARG A 333 -17.31 -11.95 9.76
CA ARG A 333 -16.70 -11.31 10.94
C ARG A 333 -16.83 -12.15 12.20
N THR A 334 -18.00 -12.73 12.45
CA THR A 334 -18.20 -13.60 13.61
C THR A 334 -17.30 -14.85 13.55
N HIS A 335 -17.16 -15.47 12.38
CA HIS A 335 -16.25 -16.61 12.21
C HIS A 335 -14.79 -16.22 12.45
N ALA A 336 -14.35 -15.09 11.88
CA ALA A 336 -13.00 -14.58 12.09
C ALA A 336 -12.74 -14.23 13.56
N ALA A 337 -13.70 -13.58 14.24
CA ALA A 337 -13.58 -13.25 15.67
C ALA A 337 -13.38 -14.49 16.53
N ARG A 338 -14.16 -15.56 16.30
CA ARG A 338 -14.01 -16.82 17.03
C ARG A 338 -12.65 -17.46 16.81
N LEU A 339 -12.15 -17.43 15.57
CA LEU A 339 -10.82 -17.94 15.24
C LEU A 339 -9.72 -17.16 15.97
N VAL A 340 -9.82 -15.83 15.98
CA VAL A 340 -8.89 -14.94 16.67
C VAL A 340 -8.93 -15.14 18.18
N THR A 341 -10.11 -15.18 18.80
CA THR A 341 -10.22 -15.39 20.25
C THR A 341 -9.66 -16.74 20.70
N ALA A 342 -9.78 -17.78 19.86
CA ALA A 342 -9.31 -19.11 20.21
C ALA A 342 -7.81 -19.33 19.91
N HIS A 343 -7.27 -18.69 18.87
CA HIS A 343 -5.95 -19.04 18.32
C HIS A 343 -5.06 -17.83 17.99
N GLY A 344 -5.53 -16.62 18.24
CA GLY A 344 -4.76 -15.39 18.06
C GLY A 344 -3.68 -15.24 19.12
N GLU A 345 -2.63 -14.49 18.79
CA GLU A 345 -1.57 -14.15 19.75
C GLU A 345 -2.01 -12.92 20.55
N PRO A 346 -2.03 -12.96 21.90
CA PRO A 346 -2.46 -11.81 22.70
C PRO A 346 -1.60 -10.56 22.47
N VAL A 347 -2.25 -9.40 22.47
CA VAL A 347 -1.63 -8.07 22.35
C VAL A 347 -2.10 -7.19 23.49
N ASP A 348 -1.18 -6.39 24.05
CA ASP A 348 -1.51 -5.33 24.99
C ASP A 348 -1.82 -4.04 24.22
N ASP A 349 -3.07 -3.56 24.31
CA ASP A 349 -3.51 -2.28 23.76
C ASP A 349 -3.71 -1.29 24.91
N PRO A 350 -2.81 -0.28 25.08
CA PRO A 350 -2.93 0.72 26.14
C PRO A 350 -4.25 1.50 26.10
N GLU A 351 -4.91 1.57 24.94
CA GLU A 351 -6.20 2.26 24.78
C GLU A 351 -7.39 1.29 24.71
N GLY A 352 -7.16 -0.01 24.90
CA GLY A 352 -8.15 -1.08 24.89
C GLY A 352 -8.84 -1.32 23.56
N GLY A 353 -9.63 -2.39 23.48
CA GLY A 353 -10.44 -2.79 22.31
C GLY A 353 -9.73 -3.79 21.40
N LEU A 354 -8.43 -3.61 21.17
CA LEU A 354 -7.60 -4.59 20.48
C LEU A 354 -6.99 -5.58 21.47
N THR A 355 -7.03 -6.86 21.14
CA THR A 355 -6.69 -7.94 22.08
C THR A 355 -5.77 -8.99 21.48
N HIS A 356 -5.72 -9.13 20.15
CA HIS A 356 -4.97 -10.20 19.50
C HIS A 356 -4.35 -9.74 18.17
N LEU A 357 -3.27 -10.40 17.79
CA LEU A 357 -2.89 -10.56 16.38
C LEU A 357 -3.74 -11.66 15.74
N PHE A 358 -4.01 -11.52 14.44
CA PHE A 358 -4.58 -12.60 13.68
C PHE A 358 -3.65 -13.84 13.70
N PRO A 359 -4.19 -15.07 13.79
CA PRO A 359 -3.38 -16.28 13.80
C PRO A 359 -2.50 -16.41 12.55
N SER A 360 -1.22 -16.76 12.73
CA SER A 360 -0.32 -17.01 11.60
C SER A 360 -0.71 -18.31 10.87
N PRO A 361 -0.36 -18.46 9.58
CA PRO A 361 -0.56 -19.72 8.87
C PRO A 361 0.08 -20.92 9.59
N ALA A 362 1.27 -20.75 10.16
CA ALA A 362 1.93 -21.79 10.94
C ALA A 362 1.13 -22.19 12.20
N ALA A 363 0.56 -21.23 12.92
CA ALA A 363 -0.29 -21.51 14.08
C ALA A 363 -1.58 -22.22 13.67
N LEU A 364 -2.21 -21.80 12.56
CA LEU A 364 -3.41 -22.42 12.02
C LEU A 364 -3.14 -23.84 11.50
N ALA A 365 -1.97 -24.11 10.92
CA ALA A 365 -1.60 -25.41 10.37
C ALA A 365 -1.44 -26.49 11.46
N ALA A 366 -1.14 -26.07 12.70
CA ALA A 366 -1.01 -26.94 13.86
C ALA A 366 -2.35 -27.30 14.53
N LEU A 367 -3.46 -26.71 14.08
CA LEU A 367 -4.79 -26.94 14.67
C LEU A 367 -5.38 -28.29 14.24
N ASP A 368 -6.16 -28.89 15.13
CA ASP A 368 -7.08 -29.97 14.75
C ASP A 368 -8.20 -29.40 13.88
N PRO A 369 -8.36 -29.84 12.62
CA PRO A 369 -9.44 -29.39 11.75
C PRO A 369 -10.85 -29.61 12.33
N GLU A 370 -11.04 -30.60 13.20
CA GLU A 370 -12.34 -30.85 13.87
C GLU A 370 -12.69 -29.77 14.90
N ALA A 371 -11.71 -29.02 15.41
CA ALA A 371 -11.95 -27.89 16.31
C ALA A 371 -12.55 -26.67 15.61
N LEU A 372 -12.48 -26.59 14.28
CA LEU A 372 -13.03 -25.49 13.50
C LEU A 372 -14.55 -25.64 13.34
N ALA A 373 -15.31 -24.69 13.89
CA ALA A 373 -16.77 -24.64 13.76
C ALA A 373 -17.24 -24.22 12.35
N LEU A 374 -16.90 -25.03 11.33
CA LEU A 374 -17.18 -24.80 9.91
C LEU A 374 -17.69 -26.09 9.24
N PRO A 375 -18.45 -26.00 8.13
CA PRO A 375 -18.81 -27.15 7.32
C PRO A 375 -17.58 -27.93 6.84
N ARG A 376 -17.70 -29.26 6.70
CA ARG A 376 -16.56 -30.15 6.34
C ARG A 376 -15.82 -29.68 5.08
N SER A 377 -16.54 -29.30 4.03
CA SER A 377 -15.94 -28.78 2.79
C SER A 377 -15.09 -27.54 3.02
N ARG A 378 -15.59 -26.58 3.81
CA ARG A 378 -14.86 -25.33 4.13
C ARG A 378 -13.67 -25.59 5.06
N ARG A 379 -13.77 -26.57 5.96
CA ARG A 379 -12.62 -27.03 6.75
C ARG A 379 -11.52 -27.55 5.84
N THR A 380 -11.83 -28.43 4.89
CA THR A 380 -10.86 -28.91 3.90
C THR A 380 -10.23 -27.77 3.10
N THR A 381 -11.04 -26.82 2.61
CA THR A 381 -10.53 -25.64 1.88
C THR A 381 -9.58 -24.81 2.73
N LEU A 382 -9.97 -24.51 3.98
CA LEU A 382 -9.17 -23.70 4.89
C LEU A 382 -7.86 -24.40 5.28
N THR A 383 -7.91 -25.67 5.69
CA THR A 383 -6.71 -26.42 6.09
C THR A 383 -5.74 -26.61 4.93
N THR A 384 -6.25 -26.82 3.72
CA THR A 384 -5.41 -26.90 2.52
C THR A 384 -4.72 -25.56 2.25
N LEU A 385 -5.46 -24.45 2.24
CA LEU A 385 -4.88 -23.11 2.08
C LEU A 385 -3.80 -22.83 3.14
N VAL A 386 -4.13 -23.09 4.41
CA VAL A 386 -3.25 -22.83 5.55
C VAL A 386 -1.95 -23.64 5.46
N ARG A 387 -2.03 -24.91 5.05
CA ARG A 387 -0.84 -25.75 4.84
C ARG A 387 0.05 -25.17 3.74
N GLU A 388 -0.50 -24.84 2.58
CA GLU A 388 0.29 -24.31 1.46
C GLU A 388 0.94 -22.96 1.80
N LEU A 389 0.26 -22.12 2.60
CA LEU A 389 0.83 -20.88 3.13
C LEU A 389 1.94 -21.14 4.17
N ALA A 390 1.75 -22.10 5.07
CA ALA A 390 2.71 -22.42 6.13
C ALA A 390 3.99 -23.08 5.58
N GLU A 391 3.86 -23.91 4.54
CA GLU A 391 4.98 -24.56 3.85
C GLU A 391 5.68 -23.62 2.85
N GLY A 392 5.08 -22.47 2.53
CA GLY A 392 5.60 -21.51 1.57
C GLY A 392 5.47 -21.95 0.10
N THR A 393 4.69 -22.99 -0.17
CA THR A 393 4.37 -23.44 -1.55
C THR A 393 3.39 -22.47 -2.24
N LEU A 394 2.57 -21.77 -1.45
CA LEU A 394 1.79 -20.62 -1.88
C LEU A 394 2.34 -19.37 -1.18
N VAL A 395 2.94 -18.46 -1.96
CA VAL A 395 3.39 -17.15 -1.46
C VAL A 395 2.40 -16.08 -1.87
N LEU A 396 1.76 -15.46 -0.89
CA LEU A 396 0.93 -14.27 -1.05
C LEU A 396 1.62 -13.11 -0.34
N GLY A 397 2.03 -12.10 -1.10
CA GLY A 397 2.74 -10.95 -0.56
C GLY A 397 3.23 -9.97 -1.63
N PRO A 398 3.96 -8.94 -1.23
CA PRO A 398 4.56 -7.95 -2.12
C PRO A 398 5.43 -8.54 -3.25
N GLU A 399 6.08 -9.68 -2.98
CA GLU A 399 6.94 -10.45 -3.88
C GLU A 399 6.18 -11.31 -4.90
N SER A 400 4.88 -11.54 -4.72
CA SER A 400 4.15 -12.52 -5.53
C SER A 400 4.11 -12.12 -7.00
N ASP A 401 4.31 -13.12 -7.86
CA ASP A 401 3.84 -13.07 -9.23
C ASP A 401 2.32 -13.34 -9.23
N TRP A 402 1.55 -12.42 -9.83
CA TRP A 402 0.10 -12.49 -9.74
C TRP A 402 -0.50 -13.65 -10.52
N ASP A 403 0.08 -14.01 -11.67
CA ASP A 403 -0.43 -15.10 -12.51
C ASP A 403 -0.10 -16.45 -11.88
N GLU A 404 1.11 -16.59 -11.34
CA GLU A 404 1.49 -17.78 -10.57
C GLU A 404 0.60 -17.95 -9.34
N ALA A 405 0.41 -16.88 -8.55
CA ALA A 405 -0.44 -16.92 -7.36
C ALA A 405 -1.88 -17.31 -7.70
N ARG A 406 -2.45 -16.76 -8.79
CA ARG A 406 -3.78 -17.15 -9.28
C ARG A 406 -3.84 -18.62 -9.68
N GLY A 407 -2.86 -19.10 -10.43
CA GLY A 407 -2.79 -20.50 -10.85
C GLY A 407 -2.74 -21.46 -9.65
N ARG A 408 -1.93 -21.13 -8.65
CA ARG A 408 -1.83 -21.89 -7.39
C ARG A 408 -3.14 -21.87 -6.60
N LEU A 409 -3.74 -20.69 -6.40
CA LEU A 409 -5.02 -20.56 -5.70
C LEU A 409 -6.14 -21.33 -6.40
N MET A 410 -6.24 -21.24 -7.74
CA MET A 410 -7.26 -21.94 -8.53
C MET A 410 -7.13 -23.46 -8.45
N ALA A 411 -5.91 -23.98 -8.23
CA ALA A 411 -5.68 -25.41 -8.05
C ALA A 411 -6.12 -25.94 -6.68
N LEU A 412 -6.40 -25.06 -5.70
CA LEU A 412 -6.80 -25.47 -4.36
C LEU A 412 -8.29 -25.91 -4.31
N PRO A 413 -8.62 -26.95 -3.53
CA PRO A 413 -10.00 -27.43 -3.39
C PRO A 413 -10.90 -26.37 -2.74
N GLY A 414 -11.98 -26.00 -3.42
CA GLY A 414 -12.94 -25.00 -2.94
C GLY A 414 -12.59 -23.54 -3.27
N PHE A 415 -11.56 -23.31 -4.08
CA PHE A 415 -11.24 -21.99 -4.63
C PHE A 415 -11.86 -21.83 -6.01
N GLY A 416 -12.96 -21.08 -6.06
CA GLY A 416 -13.57 -20.66 -7.33
C GLY A 416 -13.02 -19.31 -7.81
N PRO A 417 -13.38 -18.88 -9.04
CA PRO A 417 -12.94 -17.61 -9.62
C PRO A 417 -13.16 -16.40 -8.71
N TRP A 418 -14.27 -16.36 -7.97
CA TRP A 418 -14.55 -15.27 -7.02
C TRP A 418 -13.51 -15.17 -5.90
N THR A 419 -13.14 -16.30 -5.28
CA THR A 419 -12.16 -16.30 -4.18
C THR A 419 -10.76 -15.95 -4.69
N VAL A 420 -10.39 -16.42 -5.87
CA VAL A 420 -9.10 -16.10 -6.47
C VAL A 420 -9.01 -14.60 -6.79
N GLU A 421 -10.03 -14.03 -7.42
CA GLU A 421 -10.01 -12.62 -7.83
C GLU A 421 -10.17 -11.65 -6.64
N VAL A 422 -10.91 -12.03 -5.58
CA VAL A 422 -10.94 -11.18 -4.37
C VAL A 422 -9.59 -11.16 -3.66
N ILE A 423 -8.86 -12.27 -3.62
CA ILE A 423 -7.49 -12.33 -3.10
C ILE A 423 -6.54 -11.53 -3.99
N ALA A 424 -6.65 -11.65 -5.31
CA ALA A 424 -5.84 -10.87 -6.22
C ALA A 424 -6.06 -9.36 -6.04
N MET A 425 -7.32 -8.92 -5.93
CA MET A 425 -7.67 -7.52 -5.71
C MET A 425 -7.17 -6.99 -4.36
N ARG A 426 -7.50 -7.69 -3.25
CA ARG A 426 -7.33 -7.16 -1.89
C ARG A 426 -5.96 -7.49 -1.29
N ALA A 427 -5.47 -8.71 -1.49
CA ALA A 427 -4.20 -9.17 -0.96
C ALA A 427 -3.05 -8.76 -1.90
N LEU A 428 -3.05 -9.25 -3.14
CA LEU A 428 -1.97 -8.99 -4.10
C LEU A 428 -1.96 -7.53 -4.58
N GLY A 429 -3.12 -6.89 -4.60
CA GLY A 429 -3.28 -5.51 -5.03
C GLY A 429 -3.32 -5.34 -6.52
N ASP A 430 -3.83 -6.33 -7.24
CA ASP A 430 -3.99 -6.24 -8.68
C ASP A 430 -5.09 -5.21 -9.01
N PRO A 431 -4.74 -4.08 -9.66
CA PRO A 431 -5.70 -3.02 -9.99
C PRO A 431 -6.69 -3.42 -11.08
N ASP A 432 -6.46 -4.56 -11.74
CA ASP A 432 -7.27 -5.07 -12.84
C ASP A 432 -8.01 -6.37 -12.50
N ALA A 433 -7.96 -6.80 -11.23
CA ALA A 433 -8.76 -7.91 -10.73
C ALA A 433 -10.27 -7.63 -10.87
N PHE A 434 -11.06 -8.65 -11.19
CA PHE A 434 -12.47 -8.49 -11.54
C PHE A 434 -13.34 -9.65 -11.07
N LEU A 435 -14.52 -9.38 -10.50
CA LEU A 435 -15.35 -10.38 -9.83
C LEU A 435 -16.73 -10.56 -10.50
N PRO A 436 -16.81 -11.13 -11.72
CA PRO A 436 -18.05 -11.16 -12.50
C PRO A 436 -19.17 -12.03 -11.89
N THR A 437 -18.84 -12.89 -10.92
CA THR A 437 -19.79 -13.74 -10.20
C THR A 437 -20.20 -13.17 -8.84
N ASP A 438 -19.64 -12.03 -8.42
CA ASP A 438 -19.96 -11.39 -7.16
C ASP A 438 -21.42 -10.91 -7.13
N LEU A 439 -22.10 -11.15 -6.00
CA LEU A 439 -23.53 -10.86 -5.88
C LEU A 439 -23.81 -9.35 -5.91
N GLY A 440 -22.98 -8.54 -5.25
CA GLY A 440 -23.11 -7.09 -5.26
C GLY A 440 -22.89 -6.53 -6.65
N MET A 441 -21.85 -7.02 -7.35
CA MET A 441 -21.60 -6.63 -8.74
C MET A 441 -22.74 -7.00 -9.69
N ARG A 442 -23.32 -8.20 -9.55
CA ARG A 442 -24.44 -8.63 -10.42
C ARG A 442 -25.70 -7.79 -10.19
N ARG A 443 -25.97 -7.39 -8.94
CA ARG A 443 -27.07 -6.48 -8.61
C ARG A 443 -26.83 -5.09 -9.20
N ALA A 444 -25.65 -4.51 -8.97
CA ALA A 444 -25.25 -3.23 -9.55
C ALA A 444 -25.33 -3.25 -11.09
N ALA A 445 -24.87 -4.33 -11.71
CA ALA A 445 -24.97 -4.49 -13.16
C ALA A 445 -26.42 -4.48 -13.65
N GLN A 446 -27.31 -5.19 -12.95
CA GLN A 446 -28.74 -5.19 -13.28
C GLN A 446 -29.38 -3.80 -13.11
N GLU A 447 -29.07 -3.08 -12.04
CA GLU A 447 -29.59 -1.74 -11.75
C GLU A 447 -29.14 -0.70 -12.79
N LEU A 448 -27.88 -0.78 -13.23
CA LEU A 448 -27.30 0.14 -14.21
C LEU A 448 -27.58 -0.25 -15.67
N GLY A 449 -28.28 -1.38 -15.92
CA GLY A 449 -28.52 -1.88 -17.28
C GLY A 449 -27.28 -2.46 -17.97
N LEU A 450 -26.25 -2.84 -17.20
CA LEU A 450 -25.10 -3.60 -17.70
C LEU A 450 -25.48 -5.08 -17.93
N PRO A 451 -24.72 -5.81 -18.77
CA PRO A 451 -24.85 -7.26 -18.85
C PRO A 451 -24.63 -7.90 -17.47
N HIS A 452 -25.53 -8.79 -17.05
CA HIS A 452 -25.54 -9.37 -15.70
C HIS A 452 -25.16 -10.86 -15.66
N THR A 453 -24.86 -11.47 -16.81
CA THR A 453 -24.24 -12.80 -16.87
C THR A 453 -22.72 -12.66 -16.71
N PRO A 454 -22.03 -13.59 -16.01
CA PRO A 454 -20.60 -13.43 -15.74
C PRO A 454 -19.75 -13.25 -17.01
N ALA A 455 -20.04 -14.02 -18.07
CA ALA A 455 -19.28 -13.94 -19.33
C ALA A 455 -19.48 -12.60 -20.04
N ALA A 456 -20.73 -12.13 -20.17
CA ALA A 456 -21.02 -10.86 -20.83
C ALA A 456 -20.51 -9.66 -20.03
N LEU A 457 -20.61 -9.72 -18.70
CA LEU A 457 -20.08 -8.68 -17.81
C LEU A 457 -18.54 -8.62 -17.91
N THR A 458 -17.87 -9.77 -17.98
CA THR A 458 -16.40 -9.83 -18.19
C THR A 458 -16.00 -9.21 -19.53
N ALA A 459 -16.71 -9.54 -20.62
CA ALA A 459 -16.45 -8.95 -21.93
C ALA A 459 -16.67 -7.44 -21.92
N ARG A 460 -17.75 -6.97 -21.26
CA ARG A 460 -18.06 -5.54 -21.12
C ARG A 460 -17.02 -4.79 -20.29
N ALA A 461 -16.48 -5.42 -19.26
CA ALA A 461 -15.47 -4.84 -18.38
C ALA A 461 -14.09 -4.68 -19.03
N ALA A 462 -13.87 -5.25 -20.22
CA ALA A 462 -12.60 -5.11 -20.94
C ALA A 462 -12.25 -3.63 -21.23
N SER A 463 -13.25 -2.77 -21.41
CA SER A 463 -13.04 -1.31 -21.61
C SER A 463 -12.54 -0.59 -20.36
N TRP A 464 -12.67 -1.19 -19.18
CA TRP A 464 -12.21 -0.61 -17.91
C TRP A 464 -10.77 -0.98 -17.58
N ARG A 465 -10.13 -1.83 -18.38
CA ARG A 465 -8.72 -2.17 -18.19
C ARG A 465 -7.85 -0.91 -18.31
N PRO A 466 -6.75 -0.80 -17.54
CA PRO A 466 -6.25 -1.78 -16.57
C PRO A 466 -6.80 -1.58 -15.13
N TRP A 467 -7.99 -0.99 -14.98
CA TRP A 467 -8.52 -0.50 -13.69
C TRP A 467 -9.82 -1.18 -13.25
N ARG A 468 -10.02 -2.44 -13.65
CA ARG A 468 -11.26 -3.16 -13.34
C ARG A 468 -11.53 -3.29 -11.84
N ALA A 469 -10.52 -3.36 -10.98
CA ALA A 469 -10.71 -3.41 -9.52
C ALA A 469 -11.30 -2.11 -8.96
N TYR A 470 -10.97 -0.97 -9.57
CA TYR A 470 -11.57 0.33 -9.23
C TYR A 470 -13.00 0.43 -9.74
N ALA A 471 -13.28 -0.06 -10.95
CA ALA A 471 -14.65 -0.17 -11.45
C ALA A 471 -15.53 -1.00 -10.50
N VAL A 472 -15.00 -2.09 -9.93
CA VAL A 472 -15.70 -2.86 -8.88
C VAL A 472 -16.06 -1.97 -7.67
N GLN A 473 -15.17 -1.08 -7.23
CA GLN A 473 -15.48 -0.19 -6.08
C GLN A 473 -16.58 0.83 -6.40
N TYR A 474 -16.69 1.28 -7.65
CA TYR A 474 -17.79 2.15 -8.08
C TYR A 474 -19.10 1.38 -8.21
N LEU A 475 -19.07 0.15 -8.73
CA LEU A 475 -20.24 -0.71 -8.86
C LEU A 475 -20.78 -1.16 -7.50
N TRP A 476 -19.92 -1.56 -6.56
CA TRP A 476 -20.35 -1.87 -5.20
C TRP A 476 -20.96 -0.67 -4.48
N ALA A 477 -20.62 0.54 -4.89
CA ALA A 477 -21.14 1.76 -4.28
C ALA A 477 -22.54 2.17 -4.73
N THR A 478 -23.17 1.40 -5.63
CA THR A 478 -24.57 1.64 -6.00
C THR A 478 -25.55 1.10 -4.96
N ASP A 479 -25.11 0.21 -4.08
CA ASP A 479 -25.92 -0.33 -2.99
C ASP A 479 -25.73 0.43 -1.67
N ASP A 480 -26.73 0.31 -0.79
CA ASP A 480 -26.70 0.88 0.56
C ASP A 480 -25.93 -0.01 1.57
N HIS A 481 -25.00 -0.87 1.10
CA HIS A 481 -24.26 -1.74 2.00
C HIS A 481 -23.35 -0.91 2.93
N PRO A 482 -23.19 -1.28 4.22
CA PRO A 482 -22.32 -0.57 5.17
C PRO A 482 -20.86 -0.37 4.75
N ILE A 483 -20.38 -1.04 3.70
CA ILE A 483 -19.01 -0.88 3.20
C ILE A 483 -18.81 0.47 2.48
N ASN A 484 -19.90 1.13 2.11
CA ASN A 484 -19.88 2.34 1.29
C ASN A 484 -19.96 3.63 2.11
N PHE A 485 -20.08 3.55 3.43
CA PHE A 485 -20.30 4.69 4.31
C PHE A 485 -19.29 4.68 5.45
N LEU A 486 -18.76 5.86 5.80
CA LEU A 486 -18.07 6.02 7.08
C LEU A 486 -19.04 5.69 8.21
N PRO A 487 -18.63 4.87 9.20
CA PRO A 487 -19.43 4.70 10.39
C PRO A 487 -19.56 6.05 11.11
N ALA A 488 -20.77 6.29 11.64
CA ALA A 488 -21.12 7.51 12.36
C ALA A 488 -20.26 7.75 13.61
#